data_AF-A0A095A5Y3-F1
#
_entry.id   AF-A0A095A5Y3-F1
#
_cell.length_a   1.000
_cell.length_b   1.000
_cell.length_c   1.000
_cell.angle_alpha   90.00
_cell.angle_beta   90.00
_cell.angle_gamma   90.00
#
_symmetry.space_group_name_H-M   'P 1'
#
loop_
_entity.id
_entity.type
_entity.pdbx_description
1 polymer ?
#
loop_
_entity_poly.entity_id
_entity_poly.type
_entity_poly.pdbx_seq_one_letter_code
_entity_poly.pdbx_strand_id
1 'polypeptide(L)'
;MAGRLYMVHLLSEDISAAASNGTSTSDSLSAVRIGSIRIELLGETATPESIAYLDNGVVFIGSTLGDSQLIRLNPDPDPERNSYITILETYTNIGPIVDMVLLETKGQNQLITCSGAYKEGSLRVIRNGIGIHEHATIDQDLIKGYCFYFIL
;
A
#
# COMPACT_ATOMS: atom_id res chain seq x y z
N MET A 1 -1.88 -14.58 -8.35
CA MET A 1 -2.57 -14.27 -7.07
C MET A 1 -3.20 -12.88 -7.19
N ALA A 2 -4.40 -12.67 -6.65
CA ALA A 2 -5.24 -11.51 -7.00
C ALA A 2 -5.12 -10.30 -6.05
N GLY A 3 -4.22 -10.29 -5.06
CA GLY A 3 -4.02 -9.15 -4.15
C GLY A 3 -5.28 -8.59 -3.45
N ARG A 4 -6.31 -9.43 -3.25
CA ARG A 4 -7.58 -9.04 -2.64
C ARG A 4 -7.42 -8.91 -1.12
N LEU A 5 -7.84 -7.78 -0.57
CA LEU A 5 -7.78 -7.49 0.85
C LEU A 5 -9.15 -7.72 1.50
N TYR A 6 -9.18 -8.54 2.54
CA TYR A 6 -10.40 -8.85 3.29
C TYR A 6 -10.28 -8.37 4.73
N MET A 7 -11.38 -7.90 5.30
CA MET A 7 -11.53 -7.62 6.73
C MET A 7 -12.37 -8.71 7.36
N VAL A 8 -11.90 -9.28 8.47
CA VAL A 8 -12.62 -10.29 9.23
C VAL A 8 -13.09 -9.67 10.53
N HIS A 9 -14.41 -9.57 10.69
CA HIS A 9 -15.05 -9.10 11.90
C HIS A 9 -15.45 -10.30 12.78
N LEU A 10 -15.00 -10.29 14.02
CA LEU A 10 -15.42 -11.24 15.05
C LEU A 10 -16.53 -10.57 15.87
N LEU A 11 -17.76 -11.04 15.72
CA LEU A 11 -18.92 -10.51 16.42
C LEU A 11 -19.08 -11.31 17.73
N SER A 12 -19.08 -10.60 18.86
CA SER A 12 -19.33 -11.21 20.17
C SER A 12 -20.79 -11.67 20.28
N GLU A 13 -21.00 -12.75 21.02
CA GLU A 13 -22.33 -13.16 21.45
C GLU A 13 -22.69 -12.38 22.72
N ASP A 14 -23.80 -11.65 22.71
CA ASP A 14 -24.28 -10.95 23.90
C ASP A 14 -24.91 -11.95 24.87
N ILE A 15 -24.25 -12.19 26.01
CA ILE A 15 -24.79 -12.97 27.12
C ILE A 15 -25.79 -12.09 27.89
N SER A 16 -26.94 -11.78 27.29
CA SER A 16 -27.99 -10.97 27.93
C SER A 16 -29.39 -11.56 27.78
N ALA A 17 -29.53 -12.89 27.87
CA ALA A 17 -30.85 -13.53 27.95
C ALA A 17 -30.92 -14.85 28.75
N ALA A 18 -30.01 -15.12 29.68
CA ALA A 18 -30.18 -16.25 30.62
C ALA A 18 -29.43 -16.03 31.95
N ALA A 19 -29.94 -15.11 32.77
CA ALA A 19 -29.65 -15.11 34.21
C ALA A 19 -30.96 -15.02 34.99
N SER A 20 -31.51 -16.18 35.35
CA SER A 20 -32.30 -16.31 36.56
C SER A 20 -31.59 -17.29 37.52
N ASN A 21 -31.07 -16.68 38.59
CA ASN A 21 -30.78 -17.18 39.93
C ASN A 21 -29.55 -18.09 40.18
N GLY A 22 -28.65 -17.58 41.03
CA GLY A 22 -28.02 -18.39 42.08
C GLY A 22 -26.50 -18.26 42.26
N THR A 23 -26.09 -17.30 43.11
CA THR A 23 -24.85 -17.18 43.91
C THR A 23 -23.75 -18.25 43.80
N SER A 24 -22.53 -17.86 43.41
CA SER A 24 -21.30 -18.12 44.17
C SER A 24 -20.11 -17.32 43.65
N THR A 25 -19.26 -16.92 44.59
CA THR A 25 -18.04 -16.13 44.49
C THR A 25 -16.91 -16.89 43.78
N SER A 26 -16.49 -16.39 42.62
CA SER A 26 -15.13 -16.57 42.07
C SER A 26 -14.99 -15.56 40.93
N ASP A 27 -13.89 -14.79 40.89
CA ASP A 27 -13.56 -13.83 39.83
C ASP A 27 -13.82 -14.42 38.43
N SER A 28 -15.02 -14.19 37.90
CA SER A 28 -15.38 -14.61 36.56
C SER A 28 -15.01 -13.48 35.63
N LEU A 29 -13.77 -13.50 35.13
CA LEU A 29 -13.48 -12.89 33.83
C LEU A 29 -14.51 -13.48 32.86
N SER A 30 -15.57 -12.72 32.56
CA SER A 30 -16.61 -13.15 31.63
C SER A 30 -15.94 -13.38 30.29
N ALA A 31 -15.64 -14.64 29.98
CA ALA A 31 -14.97 -15.00 28.76
C ALA A 31 -15.83 -14.52 27.60
N VAL A 32 -15.34 -13.52 26.86
CA VAL A 32 -16.00 -12.99 25.67
C VAL A 32 -16.10 -14.13 24.67
N ARG A 33 -17.32 -14.60 24.42
CA ARG A 33 -17.59 -15.64 23.42
C ARG A 33 -17.79 -14.99 22.07
N ILE A 34 -17.04 -15.44 21.08
CA ILE A 34 -17.23 -15.04 19.68
C ILE A 34 -18.47 -15.79 19.18
N GLY A 35 -19.52 -15.07 18.82
CA GLY A 35 -20.77 -15.64 18.32
C GLY A 35 -20.72 -15.92 16.83
N SER A 36 -20.24 -14.98 16.02
CA SER A 36 -20.17 -15.15 14.56
C SER A 36 -18.97 -14.44 13.93
N ILE A 37 -18.60 -14.88 12.73
CA ILE A 37 -17.51 -14.33 11.93
C ILE A 37 -18.12 -13.76 10.65
N ARG A 38 -17.80 -12.50 10.33
CA ARG A 38 -18.18 -11.85 9.06
C ARG A 38 -16.91 -11.50 8.29
N ILE A 39 -16.88 -11.84 7.01
CA ILE A 39 -15.77 -11.54 6.11
C ILE A 39 -16.26 -10.53 5.08
N GLU A 40 -15.56 -9.42 4.93
CA GLU A 40 -15.87 -8.35 3.98
C GLU A 40 -14.70 -8.09 3.05
N LEU A 41 -14.96 -7.95 1.75
CA LEU A 41 -13.95 -7.58 0.77
C LEU A 41 -13.78 -6.06 0.80
N LEU A 42 -12.57 -5.60 1.12
CA LEU A 42 -12.25 -4.18 1.14
C LEU A 42 -11.89 -3.66 -0.25
N GLY A 43 -11.22 -4.48 -1.06
CA GLY A 43 -10.79 -4.12 -2.40
C GLY A 43 -9.58 -4.91 -2.86
N GLU A 44 -8.88 -4.38 -3.86
CA GLU A 44 -7.67 -4.96 -4.44
C GLU A 44 -6.46 -4.06 -4.20
N THR A 45 -5.34 -4.67 -3.83
CA THR A 45 -4.05 -4.04 -3.52
C THR A 45 -2.92 -4.77 -4.26
N ALA A 46 -1.69 -4.27 -4.18
CA ALA A 46 -0.51 -5.04 -4.57
C ALA A 46 -0.50 -6.41 -3.85
N THR A 47 0.04 -7.44 -4.50
CA THR A 47 0.07 -8.79 -3.90
C THR A 47 0.84 -8.79 -2.56
N PRO A 48 0.17 -8.89 -1.40
CA PRO A 48 0.83 -8.66 -0.12
C PRO A 48 1.61 -9.90 0.30
N GLU A 49 2.86 -9.71 0.73
CA GLU A 49 3.59 -10.67 1.56
C GLU A 49 3.47 -10.33 3.05
N SER A 50 3.37 -9.04 3.37
CA SER A 50 3.16 -8.54 4.73
C SER A 50 2.13 -7.41 4.76
N ILE A 51 1.40 -7.32 5.87
CA ILE A 51 0.39 -6.28 6.11
C ILE A 51 0.63 -5.74 7.51
N ALA A 52 0.81 -4.42 7.63
CA ALA A 52 1.01 -3.75 8.91
C ALA A 52 0.04 -2.57 9.05
N TYR A 53 -0.86 -2.65 10.01
CA TYR A 53 -1.72 -1.52 10.38
C TYR A 53 -0.88 -0.51 11.16
N LEU A 54 -0.89 0.75 10.72
CA LEU A 54 -0.12 1.82 11.36
C LEU A 54 -0.99 2.55 12.38
N ASP A 55 -1.93 3.37 11.92
CA ASP A 55 -2.98 4.04 12.69
C ASP A 55 -3.93 4.78 11.74
N ASN A 56 -5.07 5.29 12.22
CA ASN A 56 -5.99 6.16 11.48
C ASN A 56 -6.48 5.59 10.15
N GLY A 57 -6.66 4.27 10.11
CA GLY A 57 -7.07 3.55 8.91
C GLY A 57 -5.96 3.41 7.86
N VAL A 58 -4.72 3.77 8.18
CA VAL A 58 -3.57 3.61 7.28
C VAL A 58 -2.93 2.24 7.49
N VAL A 59 -2.70 1.55 6.38
CA VAL A 59 -2.12 0.20 6.35
C VAL A 59 -0.97 0.19 5.36
N PHE A 60 0.16 -0.37 5.77
CA PHE A 60 1.27 -0.67 4.88
C PHE A 60 1.12 -2.08 4.32
N ILE A 61 1.18 -2.19 3.00
CA ILE A 61 1.15 -3.42 2.22
C ILE A 61 2.55 -3.66 1.66
N GLY A 62 3.27 -4.58 2.29
CA GLY A 62 4.60 -5.00 1.82
C GLY A 62 4.46 -6.11 0.78
N SER A 63 4.83 -5.82 -0.47
CA SER A 63 4.84 -6.76 -1.58
C SER A 63 6.28 -7.10 -1.97
N THR A 64 6.59 -8.38 -2.14
CA THR A 64 7.89 -8.85 -2.66
C THR A 64 7.88 -9.11 -4.16
N LEU A 65 6.69 -9.29 -4.74
CA LEU A 65 6.49 -9.58 -6.15
C LEU A 65 6.15 -8.33 -6.99
N GLY A 66 5.97 -7.18 -6.33
CA GLY A 66 5.55 -5.92 -6.93
C GLY A 66 5.83 -4.75 -6.01
N ASP A 67 5.36 -3.57 -6.41
CA ASP A 67 5.53 -2.35 -5.62
C ASP A 67 4.78 -2.46 -4.29
N SER A 68 5.43 -2.04 -3.21
CA SER A 68 4.79 -1.95 -1.90
C SER A 68 3.90 -0.71 -1.87
N GLN A 69 2.83 -0.74 -1.07
CA GLN A 69 1.83 0.33 -1.08
C GLN A 69 1.50 0.79 0.33
N LEU A 70 1.34 2.10 0.50
CA LEU A 70 0.70 2.68 1.67
C LEU A 70 -0.74 2.98 1.30
N ILE A 71 -1.69 2.36 1.99
CA ILE A 71 -3.11 2.49 1.70
C ILE A 71 -3.85 3.09 2.89
N ARG A 72 -5.00 3.71 2.61
CA ARG A 72 -5.98 4.16 3.60
C ARG A 72 -7.28 3.39 3.41
N LEU A 73 -7.82 2.91 4.51
CA LEU A 73 -9.14 2.30 4.60
C LEU A 73 -10.16 3.39 4.90
N ASN A 74 -11.12 3.55 4.00
CA ASN A 74 -12.24 4.48 4.14
C ASN A 74 -13.42 3.75 4.80
N PRO A 75 -14.23 4.45 5.62
CA PRO A 75 -15.44 3.87 6.21
C PRO A 75 -16.53 3.63 5.16
N ASP A 76 -16.62 4.52 4.16
CA ASP A 76 -17.59 4.43 3.07
C ASP A 76 -16.89 3.98 1.78
N PRO A 77 -17.53 3.11 0.97
CA PRO A 77 -16.96 2.66 -0.29
C PRO A 77 -16.95 3.80 -1.32
N ASP A 78 -15.90 3.85 -2.13
CA ASP A 78 -15.81 4.76 -3.27
C ASP A 78 -16.94 4.45 -4.27
N PRO A 79 -17.81 5.43 -4.62
CA PRO A 79 -18.97 5.20 -5.48
C PRO A 79 -18.62 4.70 -6.89
N GLU A 80 -17.42 4.97 -7.41
CA GLU A 80 -17.03 4.53 -8.75
C GLU A 80 -16.47 3.11 -8.78
N ARG A 81 -15.68 2.75 -7.76
CA ARG A 81 -14.92 1.49 -7.72
C ARG A 81 -15.50 0.46 -6.77
N ASN A 82 -16.46 0.85 -5.95
CA ASN A 82 -17.02 0.05 -4.86
C ASN A 82 -15.91 -0.58 -3.99
N SER A 83 -14.90 0.23 -3.67
CA SER A 83 -13.70 -0.15 -2.93
C SER A 83 -13.56 0.73 -1.71
N TYR A 84 -13.16 0.13 -0.59
CA TYR A 84 -12.88 0.83 0.66
C TYR A 84 -11.42 1.31 0.75
N ILE A 85 -10.64 1.11 -0.31
CA ILE A 85 -9.19 1.32 -0.31
C ILE A 85 -8.83 2.54 -1.15
N THR A 86 -8.05 3.45 -0.57
CA THR A 86 -7.38 4.55 -1.28
C THR A 86 -5.86 4.37 -1.18
N ILE A 87 -5.17 4.39 -2.31
CA ILE A 87 -3.70 4.31 -2.34
C ILE A 87 -3.14 5.70 -2.04
N LEU A 88 -2.35 5.82 -0.98
CA LEU A 88 -1.69 7.07 -0.59
C LEU A 88 -0.32 7.20 -1.25
N GLU A 89 0.47 6.13 -1.21
CA GLU A 89 1.83 6.10 -1.75
C GLU A 89 2.16 4.72 -2.28
N THR A 90 3.09 4.66 -3.24
CA THR A 90 3.61 3.42 -3.82
C THR A 90 5.12 3.47 -3.81
N TYR A 91 5.75 2.43 -3.26
CA TYR A 91 7.18 2.29 -3.12
C TYR A 91 7.70 1.26 -4.13
N THR A 92 8.62 1.71 -4.97
CA THR A 92 9.20 0.90 -6.04
C THR A 92 9.95 -0.32 -5.50
N ASN A 93 9.60 -1.49 -6.02
CA ASN A 93 10.29 -2.75 -5.77
C ASN A 93 10.79 -3.34 -7.09
N ILE A 94 12.12 -3.44 -7.22
CA ILE A 94 12.78 -4.02 -8.41
C ILE A 94 12.80 -5.56 -8.40
N GLY A 95 12.39 -6.18 -7.29
CA GLY A 95 12.37 -7.63 -7.14
C GLY A 95 11.03 -8.27 -7.55
N PRO A 96 11.04 -9.59 -7.79
CA PRO A 96 12.19 -10.39 -8.20
C PRO A 96 12.65 -10.00 -9.63
N ILE A 97 13.96 -9.96 -9.87
CA ILE A 97 14.52 -9.73 -11.21
C ILE A 97 14.61 -11.08 -11.92
N VAL A 98 13.80 -11.25 -12.97
CA VAL A 98 13.76 -12.48 -13.77
C VAL A 98 14.86 -12.49 -14.83
N ASP A 99 15.10 -11.34 -15.46
CA ASP A 99 16.14 -11.14 -16.47
C ASP A 99 16.56 -9.66 -16.52
N MET A 100 17.74 -9.39 -17.05
CA MET A 100 18.29 -8.04 -17.16
C MET A 100 19.19 -7.87 -18.38
N VAL A 101 19.12 -6.69 -19.00
CA VAL A 101 19.97 -6.30 -20.14
C VAL A 101 20.57 -4.91 -19.91
N LEU A 102 21.86 -4.79 -20.16
CA LEU A 102 22.58 -3.51 -20.15
C LEU A 102 22.49 -2.88 -21.54
N LEU A 103 21.98 -1.66 -21.61
CA LEU A 103 21.86 -0.88 -22.83
C LEU A 103 22.60 0.45 -22.67
N GLU A 104 23.39 0.83 -23.67
CA GLU A 104 23.97 2.17 -23.73
C GLU A 104 23.08 3.07 -24.57
N THR A 105 22.59 4.16 -23.98
CA THR A 105 21.76 5.14 -24.70
C THR A 105 22.32 6.53 -24.44
N LYS A 106 22.64 7.26 -25.52
CA LYS A 106 23.20 8.63 -25.44
C LYS A 106 24.47 8.73 -24.58
N GLY A 107 25.33 7.70 -24.60
CA GLY A 107 26.57 7.66 -23.80
C GLY A 107 26.37 7.42 -22.31
N GLN A 108 25.16 7.02 -21.89
CA GLN A 108 24.88 6.57 -20.53
C GLN A 108 24.40 5.13 -20.52
N ASN A 109 24.99 4.34 -19.62
CA ASN A 109 24.59 2.96 -19.38
C ASN A 109 23.29 2.92 -18.59
N GLN A 110 22.32 2.15 -19.09
CA GLN A 110 21.01 1.92 -18.49
C GLN A 110 20.80 0.42 -18.38
N LEU A 111 20.32 -0.04 -17.24
CA LEU A 111 19.97 -1.42 -17.02
C LEU A 111 18.45 -1.58 -17.13
N ILE A 112 18.01 -2.40 -18.07
CA ILE A 112 16.60 -2.75 -18.21
C ILE A 112 16.40 -4.11 -17.54
N THR A 113 15.41 -4.22 -16.67
CA THR A 113 15.13 -5.43 -15.89
C THR A 113 13.69 -5.88 -16.09
N CYS A 114 13.49 -7.18 -16.25
CA CYS A 114 12.20 -7.84 -16.10
C CYS A 114 11.97 -8.05 -14.61
N SER A 115 11.14 -7.21 -13.99
CA SER A 115 10.88 -7.19 -12.55
C SER A 115 9.46 -7.67 -12.23
N GLY A 116 9.27 -8.19 -11.02
CA GLY A 116 7.96 -8.54 -10.50
C GLY A 116 7.41 -9.87 -11.05
N ALA A 117 6.21 -10.22 -10.61
CA ALA A 117 5.54 -11.46 -11.05
C ALA A 117 4.02 -11.31 -11.15
N TYR A 118 3.39 -12.18 -11.94
CA TYR A 118 1.94 -12.24 -12.14
C TYR A 118 1.35 -10.88 -12.58
N LYS A 119 0.39 -10.34 -11.82
CA LYS A 119 -0.25 -9.05 -12.11
C LYS A 119 0.66 -7.84 -11.87
N GLU A 120 1.75 -8.03 -11.14
CA GLU A 120 2.73 -6.98 -10.79
C GLU A 120 3.96 -6.99 -11.71
N GLY A 121 3.96 -7.80 -12.77
CA GLY A 121 5.07 -7.88 -13.72
C GLY A 121 5.28 -6.55 -14.44
N SER A 122 6.51 -6.04 -14.41
CA SER A 122 6.88 -4.75 -15.02
C SER A 122 8.31 -4.76 -15.57
N LEU A 123 8.57 -3.89 -16.54
CA LEU A 123 9.94 -3.58 -16.98
C LEU A 123 10.44 -2.34 -16.25
N ARG A 124 11.61 -2.43 -15.62
CA ARG A 124 12.20 -1.29 -14.91
C ARG A 124 13.54 -0.91 -15.52
N VAL A 125 13.73 0.40 -15.71
CA VAL A 125 14.95 0.99 -16.24
C VAL A 125 15.71 1.66 -15.10
N ILE A 126 16.88 1.12 -14.78
CA ILE A 126 17.79 1.64 -13.76
C ILE A 126 18.89 2.41 -14.48
N ARG A 127 19.06 3.69 -14.14
CA ARG A 127 20.05 4.59 -14.76
C ARG A 127 20.95 5.14 -13.68
N ASN A 128 22.23 5.34 -13.99
CA ASN A 128 23.13 6.04 -13.08
C ASN A 128 22.90 7.55 -13.19
N GLY A 129 22.38 8.17 -12.14
CA GLY A 129 22.14 9.61 -12.07
C GLY A 129 20.91 9.98 -11.25
N ILE A 130 20.66 11.28 -11.13
CA ILE A 130 19.45 11.83 -10.50
C ILE A 130 18.50 12.24 -11.62
N GLY A 131 17.24 11.79 -11.55
CA GLY A 131 16.18 12.28 -12.43
C GLY A 131 15.79 13.70 -12.04
N ILE A 132 15.94 14.65 -12.94
CA ILE A 132 15.41 16.01 -12.77
C ILE A 132 14.02 16.01 -13.38
N HIS A 133 12.99 16.28 -12.57
CA HIS A 133 11.64 16.49 -13.05
C HIS A 133 11.47 17.96 -13.42
N GLU A 134 11.53 18.27 -14.71
CA GLU A 134 11.35 19.63 -15.21
C GLU A 134 9.89 20.06 -15.00
N HIS A 135 9.67 21.09 -14.18
CA HIS A 135 8.33 21.63 -13.92
C HIS A 135 7.97 22.78 -14.86
N ALA A 136 8.97 23.52 -15.36
CA ALA A 136 8.78 24.63 -16.27
C ALA A 136 10.02 24.82 -17.14
N THR A 137 9.78 25.08 -18.42
CA THR A 137 10.80 25.47 -19.40
C THR A 137 10.48 26.88 -19.86
N ILE A 138 11.48 27.75 -19.91
CA ILE A 138 11.33 29.13 -20.41
C ILE A 138 12.42 29.35 -21.46
N ASP A 139 11.99 29.70 -22.67
CA ASP A 139 12.91 30.04 -23.76
C ASP A 139 13.41 31.48 -23.58
N GLN A 140 14.71 31.63 -23.29
CA GLN A 140 15.38 32.93 -23.22
C GLN A 140 16.73 32.88 -23.93
N ASP A 141 16.97 33.90 -24.75
CA ASP A 141 18.28 34.09 -25.40
C ASP A 141 19.30 34.64 -24.40
N LEU A 142 20.43 33.94 -24.27
CA LEU A 142 21.63 34.39 -23.58
C LEU A 142 21.45 34.70 -22.07
N ILE A 143 21.09 33.68 -21.30
CA ILE A 143 21.11 33.74 -19.83
C ILE A 143 22.56 33.79 -19.32
N LYS A 144 22.92 34.83 -18.56
CA LYS A 144 24.25 34.99 -17.93
C LYS A 144 24.34 34.42 -16.51
N GLY A 145 23.20 34.05 -15.91
CA GLY A 145 23.12 33.45 -14.58
C GLY A 145 21.76 33.71 -13.92
N TYR A 146 21.41 32.88 -12.95
CA TYR A 146 20.24 33.07 -12.08
C TYR A 146 20.71 33.26 -10.64
N CYS A 147 20.09 34.19 -9.91
CA CYS A 147 20.32 34.37 -8.49
C CYS A 147 18.95 34.56 -7.82
N PHE A 148 18.72 33.84 -6.74
CA PHE A 148 17.52 34.01 -5.92
C PHE A 148 17.83 35.02 -4.82
N TYR A 149 17.20 36.20 -4.87
CA TYR A 149 17.20 37.11 -3.74
C TYR A 149 16.17 36.64 -2.73
N PHE A 150 16.64 36.04 -1.62
CA PHE A 150 15.80 35.81 -0.46
C PHE A 150 15.59 37.16 0.24
N ILE A 151 14.36 37.68 0.18
CA ILE A 151 13.92 38.76 1.05
C ILE A 151 13.33 38.07 2.29
N LEU A 152 14.01 38.20 3.42
CA LEU A 152 13.52 37.80 4.75
C LEU A 152 12.41 38.75 5.21
#